data_AF-A0A2V5SL63-F1
#
_entry.id   AF-A0A2V5SL63-F1
#
_cell.length_a   1.000
_cell.length_b   1.000
_cell.length_c   1.000
_cell.angle_alpha   90.00
_cell.angle_beta   90.00
_cell.angle_gamma   90.00
#
_symmetry.space_group_name_H-M   'P 1'
#
loop_
_entity.id
_entity.type
_entity.pdbx_description
1 polymer ?
#
loop_
_entity_poly.entity_id
_entity_poly.type
_entity_poly.pdbx_seq_one_letter_code
_entity_poly.pdbx_strand_id
1 'polypeptide(L)'
;MEQSRPVLLVVPSLREAWDDVIAPWFDQVLPETWKRALPSLVVVPTRGQANDLKARLIAKGSSHLGLHFVTPASLGALLARDDATLRAKPEHLRLLLAIAASKMEDRPNEPEALAAKAVARAPAPL
;
A
#
# COMPACT_ATOMS: atom_id res chain seq x y z
N MET A 1 -12.64 9.60 -15.77
CA MET A 1 -11.28 9.19 -15.38
C MET A 1 -11.14 7.73 -15.80
N GLU A 2 -10.22 7.41 -16.71
CA GLU A 2 -9.91 6.00 -16.98
C GLU A 2 -9.49 5.34 -15.66
N GLN A 3 -10.13 4.22 -15.31
CA GLN A 3 -9.75 3.44 -14.15
C GLN A 3 -8.45 2.70 -14.50
N SER A 4 -7.32 3.24 -14.05
CA SER A 4 -6.05 2.50 -14.10
C SER A 4 -6.20 1.20 -13.31
N ARG A 5 -5.94 0.07 -13.96
CA ARG A 5 -5.97 -1.24 -13.29
C ARG A 5 -4.86 -1.30 -12.23
N PRO A 6 -5.13 -1.84 -11.03
CA PRO A 6 -4.09 -2.07 -10.05
C PRO A 6 -3.06 -3.06 -10.60
N VAL A 7 -1.78 -2.75 -10.40
CA VAL A 7 -0.66 -3.61 -10.79
C VAL A 7 0.06 -4.06 -9.53
N LEU A 8 0.23 -5.37 -9.36
CA LEU A 8 1.07 -5.97 -8.33
C LEU A 8 2.39 -6.40 -8.96
N LEU A 9 3.50 -5.92 -8.42
CA LEU A 9 4.84 -6.28 -8.85
C LEU A 9 5.55 -7.00 -7.71
N VAL A 10 6.04 -8.21 -7.98
CA VAL A 10 6.84 -9.00 -7.04
C VAL A 10 8.26 -9.02 -7.57
N VAL A 11 9.19 -8.59 -6.75
CA VAL A 11 10.61 -8.42 -7.11
C VAL A 11 11.49 -9.18 -6.12
N PRO A 12 12.61 -9.78 -6.57
CA PRO A 12 13.48 -10.58 -5.71
C PRO A 12 14.17 -9.80 -4.58
N SER A 13 14.38 -8.49 -4.74
CA SER A 13 15.01 -7.65 -3.72
C SER A 13 14.55 -6.20 -3.76
N LEU A 14 14.80 -5.46 -2.68
CA LEU A 14 14.53 -4.01 -2.63
C LEU A 14 15.40 -3.21 -3.61
N ARG A 15 16.61 -3.70 -3.91
CA ARG A 15 17.51 -3.04 -4.86
C ARG A 15 16.94 -3.13 -6.28
N GLU A 16 16.55 -4.33 -6.70
CA GLU A 16 15.88 -4.54 -7.98
C GLU A 16 14.52 -3.81 -8.03
N ALA A 17 13.77 -3.80 -6.92
CA ALA A 17 12.57 -2.97 -6.80
C ALA A 17 12.85 -1.50 -7.11
N TRP A 18 13.95 -0.97 -6.59
CA TRP A 18 14.34 0.42 -6.82
C TRP A 18 14.67 0.67 -8.28
N ASP A 19 15.57 -0.13 -8.85
CA ASP A 19 16.10 0.07 -10.19
C ASP A 19 15.05 -0.18 -11.28
N ASP A 20 14.23 -1.23 -11.16
CA ASP A 20 13.34 -1.69 -12.22
C ASP A 20 11.93 -1.10 -12.14
N VAL A 21 11.48 -0.70 -10.94
CA VAL A 21 10.07 -0.35 -10.70
C VAL A 21 9.91 1.03 -10.07
N ILE A 22 10.52 1.25 -8.91
CA ILE A 22 10.23 2.42 -8.08
C ILE A 22 10.83 3.68 -8.69
N ALA A 23 12.11 3.68 -9.06
CA ALA A 23 12.76 4.84 -9.64
C ALA A 23 12.16 5.22 -11.01
N PRO A 24 11.91 4.27 -11.94
CA PRO A 24 11.21 4.59 -13.19
C PRO A 24 9.79 5.15 -12.98
N TRP A 25 9.05 4.66 -11.98
CA TRP A 25 7.74 5.21 -11.66
C TRP A 25 7.83 6.66 -11.19
N PHE A 26 8.80 6.98 -10.33
CA PHE A 26 9.03 8.37 -9.92
C PHE A 26 9.39 9.26 -11.11
N ASP A 27 10.20 8.79 -12.05
CA ASP A 27 10.56 9.57 -13.25
C ASP A 27 9.33 9.93 -14.11
N GLN A 28 8.33 9.04 -14.14
CA GLN A 28 7.08 9.29 -14.86
C GLN A 28 6.15 10.26 -14.12
N VAL A 29 6.09 10.19 -12.79
CA VAL A 29 5.11 10.96 -12.00
C VAL A 29 5.63 12.35 -11.64
N LEU A 30 6.91 12.47 -11.27
CA LEU A 30 7.51 13.68 -10.71
C LEU A 30 7.32 14.96 -11.54
N PRO A 31 7.54 14.96 -12.88
CA PRO A 31 7.52 16.19 -13.68
C PRO A 31 6.24 17.02 -13.53
N GLU A 32 5.10 16.36 -13.32
CA GLU A 32 3.79 17.00 -13.29
C GLU A 32 3.15 17.01 -11.89
N THR A 33 3.72 16.31 -10.91
CA THR A 33 3.09 16.14 -9.58
C THR A 33 2.80 17.45 -8.88
N TRP A 34 3.73 18.40 -8.94
CA TRP A 34 3.62 19.68 -8.24
C TRP A 34 2.56 20.61 -8.86
N LYS A 35 2.16 20.38 -10.11
CA LYS A 35 1.11 21.14 -10.81
C LYS A 35 -0.29 20.58 -10.55
N ARG A 36 -0.39 19.36 -10.01
CA ARG A 36 -1.69 18.71 -9.75
C ARG A 36 -2.39 19.38 -8.56
N ALA A 37 -3.70 19.52 -8.66
CA ALA A 37 -4.53 20.05 -7.57
C ALA A 37 -4.47 19.20 -6.30
N LEU A 38 -4.23 17.89 -6.45
CA LEU A 38 -4.08 16.96 -5.34
C LEU A 38 -2.67 16.33 -5.38
N PRO A 39 -2.04 16.14 -4.21
CA PRO A 39 -0.73 15.51 -4.15
C PRO A 39 -0.83 14.04 -4.58
N SER A 40 0.23 13.52 -5.20
CA SER A 40 0.32 12.07 -5.44
C SER A 40 0.77 11.38 -4.15
N LEU A 41 0.03 10.36 -3.74
CA LEU A 41 0.22 9.69 -2.47
C LEU A 41 1.14 8.46 -2.66
N VAL A 42 2.15 8.34 -1.81
CA VAL A 42 3.06 7.17 -1.77
C VAL A 42 2.88 6.47 -0.43
N VAL A 43 2.29 5.29 -0.45
CA VAL A 43 2.06 4.50 0.77
C VAL A 43 3.26 3.60 1.01
N VAL A 44 3.86 3.70 2.19
CA VAL A 44 5.03 2.89 2.58
C VAL A 44 4.78 2.20 3.92
N PRO A 45 5.30 0.98 4.13
CA PRO A 45 5.10 0.25 5.39
C PRO A 45 5.51 1.03 6.65
N THR A 46 6.66 1.72 6.62
CA THR A 46 7.19 2.45 7.78
C THR A 46 7.66 3.86 7.45
N ARG A 47 7.76 4.72 8.48
CA ARG A 47 8.36 6.06 8.33
C ARG A 47 9.85 6.00 7.95
N GLY A 48 10.57 4.98 8.43
CA GLY A 48 11.97 4.77 8.05
C GLY A 48 12.12 4.54 6.54
N GLN A 49 11.24 3.72 5.95
CA GLN A 49 11.22 3.50 4.50
C GLN A 49 10.80 4.77 3.73
N ALA A 50 9.88 5.58 4.27
CA ALA A 50 9.58 6.89 3.69
C ALA A 50 10.83 7.76 3.58
N ASN A 51 11.63 7.82 4.65
CA ASN A 51 12.83 8.61 4.70
C ASN A 51 13.93 8.05 3.78
N ASP A 52 14.08 6.73 3.69
CA ASP A 52 15.01 6.08 2.75
C ASP A 52 14.66 6.43 1.29
N LEU A 53 13.38 6.31 0.89
CA LEU A 53 12.96 6.67 -0.45
C LEU A 53 13.19 8.16 -0.76
N LYS A 54 12.88 9.05 0.19
CA LYS A 54 13.15 10.49 0.03
C LYS A 54 14.64 10.77 -0.13
N ALA A 55 15.49 10.13 0.66
CA ALA A 55 16.93 10.28 0.56
C ALA A 55 17.45 9.81 -0.81
N ARG A 56 16.94 8.67 -1.32
CA ARG A 56 17.29 8.17 -2.65
C ARG A 56 16.84 9.11 -3.78
N LEU A 57 15.65 9.70 -3.67
CA LEU A 57 15.17 10.70 -4.64
C LEU A 57 16.06 11.95 -4.67
N ILE A 58 16.43 12.46 -3.49
CA ILE A 58 17.33 13.61 -3.35
C ILE A 58 18.71 13.28 -3.93
N ALA A 59 19.25 12.09 -3.64
CA ALA A 59 20.53 11.63 -4.20
C ALA A 59 20.51 11.51 -5.72
N LYS A 60 19.35 11.21 -6.32
CA LYS A 60 19.12 11.23 -7.77
C LYS A 60 18.95 12.64 -8.36
N GLY A 61 18.96 13.69 -7.52
CA GLY A 61 18.71 15.07 -7.96
C GLY A 61 17.23 15.39 -8.20
N SER A 62 16.33 14.53 -7.72
CA SER A 62 14.89 14.70 -7.89
C SER A 62 14.25 15.32 -6.64
N SER A 63 13.45 16.36 -6.84
CA SER A 63 12.61 16.92 -5.79
C SER A 63 11.40 16.02 -5.55
N HIS A 64 11.02 15.83 -4.28
CA HIS A 64 9.81 15.09 -3.91
C HIS A 64 8.60 16.02 -3.67
N LEU A 65 8.64 17.26 -4.16
CA LEU A 65 7.52 18.20 -4.12
C LEU A 65 6.31 17.65 -4.88
N GLY A 66 5.12 17.82 -4.30
CA GLY A 66 3.89 17.24 -4.84
C GLY A 66 3.66 15.77 -4.48
N LEU A 67 4.62 15.11 -3.82
CA LEU A 67 4.44 13.77 -3.25
C LEU A 67 4.08 13.83 -1.76
N HIS A 68 3.13 13.00 -1.35
CA HIS A 68 2.78 12.81 0.04
C HIS A 68 3.06 11.37 0.48
N PHE A 69 4.13 11.18 1.25
CA PHE A 69 4.50 9.88 1.82
C PHE A 69 3.71 9.60 3.09
N VAL A 70 3.01 8.46 3.13
CA VAL A 70 2.16 8.06 4.26
C VAL A 70 2.38 6.61 4.63
N THR A 71 2.16 6.28 5.90
CA THR A 71 2.04 4.88 6.34
C THR A 71 0.59 4.41 6.25
N PRO A 72 0.30 3.09 6.30
CA PRO A 72 -1.07 2.60 6.37
C PRO A 72 -1.88 3.24 7.51
N ALA A 73 -1.26 3.45 8.68
CA ALA A 73 -1.90 4.11 9.82
C ALA A 73 -2.24 5.58 9.52
N SER A 74 -1.31 6.35 8.93
CA SER A 74 -1.58 7.76 8.62
C SER A 74 -2.53 7.92 7.44
N LEU A 75 -2.47 7.04 6.43
CA LEU A 75 -3.47 6.96 5.38
C LEU A 75 -4.84 6.66 5.98
N GLY A 76 -4.88 5.74 6.94
CA GLY A 76 -6.09 5.43 7.67
C GLY A 76 -6.69 6.68 8.34
N ALA A 77 -5.86 7.43 9.07
CA ALA A 77 -6.25 8.69 9.69
C ALA A 77 -6.70 9.77 8.68
N LEU A 78 -6.02 9.89 7.53
CA LEU A 78 -6.41 10.83 6.46
C LEU A 78 -7.80 10.51 5.92
N LEU A 79 -8.01 9.25 5.55
CA LEU A 79 -9.28 8.77 5.01
C LEU A 79 -10.41 8.75 6.05
N ALA A 80 -10.09 8.77 7.35
CA ALA A 80 -11.08 8.79 8.42
C ALA A 80 -11.59 10.21 8.74
N ARG A 81 -10.88 11.25 8.30
CA ARG A 81 -11.30 12.65 8.52
C ARG A 81 -12.56 13.02 7.74
N ASP A 82 -12.79 12.35 6.61
CA ASP A 82 -13.87 12.67 5.67
C ASP A 82 -15.02 11.64 5.70
N ASP A 83 -14.93 10.61 6.54
CA ASP A 83 -15.84 9.48 6.53
C ASP A 83 -16.37 9.19 7.94
N ALA A 84 -17.67 9.44 8.16
CA ALA A 84 -18.36 9.19 9.42
C ALA A 84 -18.64 7.69 9.66
N THR A 85 -18.27 6.82 8.71
CA THR A 85 -18.45 5.38 8.86
C THR A 85 -17.50 4.80 9.90
N LEU A 86 -18.09 4.07 10.87
CA LEU A 86 -17.36 3.30 11.87
C LEU A 86 -16.46 2.29 11.17
N ARG A 87 -15.15 2.56 11.16
CA ARG A 87 -14.20 1.59 10.64
C ARG A 87 -14.24 0.33 11.49
N ALA A 88 -14.46 -0.80 10.82
CA ALA A 88 -14.31 -2.09 11.44
C ALA A 88 -12.88 -2.19 12.00
N LYS A 89 -12.78 -2.44 13.30
CA LYS A 89 -11.50 -2.63 13.96
C LYS A 89 -10.74 -3.77 13.26
N PRO A 90 -9.40 -3.69 13.11
CA PRO A 90 -8.62 -4.75 12.47
C PRO A 90 -8.90 -6.14 13.06
N GLU A 91 -9.20 -6.21 14.35
CA GLU A 91 -9.56 -7.45 15.06
C GLU A 91 -10.90 -8.01 14.56
N HIS A 92 -11.89 -7.15 14.33
CA HIS A 92 -13.19 -7.56 13.79
C HIS A 92 -13.07 -8.05 12.34
N LEU A 93 -12.26 -7.37 11.52
CA LEU A 93 -11.99 -7.80 10.15
C LEU A 93 -11.26 -9.15 10.13
N ARG A 94 -10.28 -9.36 11.02
CA ARG A 94 -9.61 -10.65 11.18
C ARG A 94 -10.57 -11.75 11.61
N LEU A 95 -11.45 -11.48 12.58
CA LEU A 95 -12.47 -12.43 13.00
C LEU A 95 -13.38 -12.82 11.84
N LEU A 96 -13.87 -11.85 11.07
CA LEU A 96 -14.70 -12.09 9.90
C LEU A 96 -13.96 -12.91 8.83
N LEU A 97 -12.68 -12.63 8.60
CA LEU A 97 -11.85 -13.38 7.65
C LEU A 97 -11.53 -14.79 8.12
N ALA A 98 -11.31 -15.00 9.42
CA ALA A 98 -11.15 -16.32 10.01
C ALA A 98 -12.44 -17.14 9.91
N ILE A 99 -13.60 -16.53 10.17
CA ILE A 99 -14.92 -17.15 9.98
C ILE A 99 -15.13 -17.50 8.50
N ALA A 100 -14.81 -16.60 7.58
CA ALA A 100 -14.89 -16.86 6.15
C ALA A 100 -13.97 -18.01 5.74
N ALA A 101 -12.72 -18.03 6.22
CA ALA A 101 -11.77 -19.11 5.94
C ALA A 101 -12.28 -20.48 6.42
N SER A 102 -12.86 -20.54 7.63
CA SER A 102 -13.46 -21.76 8.17
C SER A 102 -14.67 -22.23 7.34
N LYS A 103 -15.53 -21.31 6.88
CA LYS A 103 -16.66 -21.65 5.99
C LYS A 103 -16.23 -22.12 4.59
N MET A 104 -14.98 -21.91 4.20
CA MET A 104 -14.41 -22.31 2.91
C MET A 104 -13.47 -23.52 3.03
N GLU A 105 -13.46 -24.20 4.18
CA GLU A 105 -12.57 -25.34 4.43
C GLU A 105 -12.82 -26.49 3.44
N ASP A 106 -14.09 -26.74 3.09
CA ASP A 106 -14.52 -27.74 2.11
C ASP A 106 -14.27 -27.35 0.64
N ARG A 107 -13.83 -26.12 0.37
CA ARG A 107 -13.56 -25.59 -0.98
C ARG A 107 -12.15 -24.99 -1.09
N PRO A 108 -11.09 -25.81 -0.86
CA PRO A 108 -9.74 -25.31 -0.63
C PRO A 108 -9.05 -24.69 -1.87
N ASN A 109 -9.57 -24.95 -3.08
CA ASN A 109 -8.95 -24.53 -4.34
C ASN A 109 -9.53 -23.24 -4.91
N GLU A 110 -10.53 -22.64 -4.26
CA GLU A 110 -11.05 -21.33 -4.66
C GLU A 110 -10.05 -20.22 -4.24
N PRO A 111 -9.74 -19.23 -5.10
CA PRO A 111 -8.79 -18.16 -4.78
C PRO A 111 -9.21 -17.36 -3.54
N GLU A 112 -10.52 -17.25 -3.30
CA GLU A 112 -11.10 -16.64 -2.10
C GLU A 112 -10.77 -17.44 -0.83
N ALA A 113 -10.78 -18.78 -0.92
CA ALA A 113 -10.45 -19.67 0.19
C ALA A 113 -8.96 -19.55 0.55
N LEU A 114 -8.09 -19.43 -0.46
CA LEU A 114 -6.65 -19.21 -0.28
C LEU A 114 -6.38 -17.84 0.37
N ALA A 115 -7.04 -16.78 -0.09
CA ALA A 115 -6.92 -15.44 0.48
C ALA A 115 -7.39 -15.40 1.95
N ALA A 116 -8.53 -16.02 2.26
CA ALA A 116 -9.06 -16.08 3.61
C ALA A 116 -8.13 -16.87 4.56
N LYS A 117 -7.59 -18.01 4.11
CA LYS A 117 -6.63 -18.81 4.88
C LYS A 117 -5.30 -18.07 5.11
N ALA A 118 -4.81 -17.32 4.12
CA ALA A 118 -3.59 -16.54 4.26
C ALA A 118 -3.73 -15.43 5.33
N VAL A 119 -4.89 -14.75 5.37
CA VAL A 119 -5.14 -13.72 6.39
C VAL A 119 -5.34 -14.32 7.78
N ALA A 120 -6.00 -15.47 7.89
CA ALA A 120 -6.15 -16.18 9.17
C ALA A 120 -4.81 -16.63 9.76
N ARG A 121 -3.82 -16.94 8.90
CA ARG A 121 -2.49 -17.43 9.30
C ARG A 121 -1.48 -16.32 9.61
N ALA A 122 -1.77 -15.05 9.29
CA ALA A 122 -0.85 -13.95 9.53
C ALA A 122 -0.99 -13.41 10.97
N PRO A 123 0.03 -13.55 11.85
CA PRO A 123 -0.01 -12.93 13.18
C PRO A 123 -0.05 -11.40 13.04
N ALA A 124 -0.75 -10.74 13.96
CA ALA A 124 -0.72 -9.28 14.01
C ALA A 124 0.73 -8.81 14.28
N PRO A 125 1.25 -7.81 13.56
CA PRO A 125 2.40 -7.08 14.07
C PRO A 125 1.95 -6.41 15.38
N LEU A 126 2.71 -6.68 16.44
CA LEU A 126 2.56 -6.06 17.76
C LEU A 126 2.65 -4.54 17.68
#